data_AF-A0A371QH54-F1
#
_entry.id   AF-A0A371QH54-F1
#
_cell.length_a   1.000
_cell.length_b   1.000
_cell.length_c   1.000
_cell.angle_alpha   90.00
_cell.angle_beta   90.00
_cell.angle_gamma   90.00
#
_symmetry.space_group_name_H-M   'P 1'
#
loop_
_entity.id
_entity.type
_entity.pdbx_description
1 polymer ?
#
loop_
_entity_poly.entity_id
_entity_poly.type
_entity_poly.pdbx_seq_one_letter_code
_entity_poly.pdbx_strand_id
1 'polypeptide(L)'
;DRYECSQGEYLPYRSTSITGNKKARIYRTTAKQCKNCPIKAQCITSKVNYKQLKHSEGKEWYDLMDKRLRTSYGRQMVAKRKAIVEPALGNLLHHNGMKKVYARGIQAANKHVMLASM
;
A
#
# COMPACT_ATOMS: atom_id res chain seq x y z
N ASP A 1 21.34 0.06 -3.92
CA ASP A 1 20.26 0.46 -3.00
C ASP A 1 20.63 0.19 -1.54
N ARG A 2 20.65 1.23 -0.72
CA ARG A 2 20.76 1.13 0.75
C ARG A 2 19.85 2.17 1.39
N TYR A 3 19.29 1.86 2.55
CA TYR A 3 18.51 2.81 3.34
C TYR A 3 19.32 3.22 4.57
N GLU A 4 19.09 4.42 5.06
CA GLU A 4 19.73 4.95 6.26
C GLU A 4 18.71 5.05 7.39
N CYS A 5 19.12 4.59 8.57
CA CYS A 5 18.35 4.74 9.80
C CYS A 5 18.56 6.15 10.37
N SER A 6 17.62 6.65 11.18
CA SER A 6 17.75 7.91 11.93
C SER A 6 18.93 7.96 12.91
N GLN A 7 19.71 6.89 13.03
CA GLN A 7 20.89 6.75 13.89
C GLN A 7 22.18 6.58 13.07
N GLY A 8 22.15 6.82 11.76
CA GLY A 8 23.31 6.73 10.86
C GLY A 8 23.67 5.32 10.38
N GLU A 9 22.96 4.29 10.84
CA GLU A 9 23.19 2.91 10.41
C GLU A 9 22.54 2.58 9.06
N TYR A 10 23.25 1.83 8.21
CA TYR A 10 22.73 1.43 6.90
C TYR A 10 21.97 0.10 6.93
N LEU A 11 20.87 0.05 6.16
CA LEU A 11 20.11 -1.14 5.84
C LEU A 11 20.47 -1.59 4.41
N PRO A 12 21.44 -2.52 4.26
CA PRO A 12 21.76 -3.08 2.96
C PRO A 12 20.61 -3.97 2.45
N TYR A 13 20.54 -4.10 1.13
CA TYR A 13 19.73 -5.14 0.49
C TYR A 13 20.22 -6.53 0.93
N ARG A 14 19.29 -7.42 1.28
CA ARG A 14 19.63 -8.77 1.74
C ARG A 14 19.05 -9.87 0.88
N SER A 15 17.78 -9.75 0.50
CA SER A 15 17.12 -10.77 -0.29
C SER A 15 15.90 -10.20 -0.99
N THR A 16 15.43 -10.91 -2.01
CA THR A 16 14.09 -10.71 -2.55
C THR A 16 13.22 -11.87 -2.08
N SER A 17 12.11 -11.55 -1.45
CA SER A 17 11.09 -12.53 -1.08
C SER A 17 10.04 -12.58 -2.17
N ILE A 18 9.62 -13.80 -2.51
CA ILE A 18 8.55 -14.06 -3.47
C ILE A 18 7.41 -14.68 -2.67
N THR A 19 6.22 -14.09 -2.76
CA THR A 19 5.00 -14.61 -2.13
C THR A 19 3.90 -14.63 -3.18
N GLY A 20 3.58 -15.82 -3.69
CA GLY A 20 2.78 -15.98 -4.91
C GLY A 20 3.46 -15.28 -6.09
N ASN A 21 2.72 -14.43 -6.81
CA ASN A 21 3.24 -13.66 -7.94
C ASN A 21 3.87 -12.31 -7.57
N LYS A 22 3.98 -11.99 -6.27
CA LYS A 22 4.50 -10.70 -5.80
C LYS A 22 5.95 -10.85 -5.36
N LYS A 23 6.83 -10.01 -5.90
CA LYS A 23 8.22 -9.90 -5.42
C LYS A 23 8.38 -8.68 -4.53
N ALA A 24 9.14 -8.83 -3.46
CA ALA A 24 9.49 -7.75 -2.55
C ALA A 24 10.98 -7.80 -2.19
N ARG A 25 11.68 -6.68 -2.38
CA ARG A 25 13.05 -6.49 -1.94
C ARG A 25 13.07 -6.26 -0.43
N ILE A 26 13.94 -6.98 0.27
CA ILE A 26 14.10 -6.90 1.72
C ILE A 26 15.43 -6.24 2.05
N TYR A 27 15.34 -5.17 2.84
CA TYR A 27 16.47 -4.46 3.40
C TYR A 27 16.44 -4.65 4.92
N ARG A 28 17.55 -5.02 5.55
CA ARG A 28 17.58 -5.20 7.01
C ARG A 28 18.92 -4.81 7.63
N THR A 29 18.86 -4.25 8.84
CA THR A 29 20.04 -4.12 9.70
C THR A 29 20.39 -5.47 10.34
N THR A 30 21.58 -5.55 10.92
CA THR A 30 22.01 -6.69 11.73
C THR A 30 21.61 -6.45 13.19
N ALA A 31 21.26 -7.51 13.94
CA ALA A 31 20.89 -7.40 15.34
C ALA A 31 21.97 -6.73 16.22
N LYS A 32 23.25 -6.88 15.85
CA LYS A 32 24.39 -6.23 16.53
C LYS A 32 24.30 -4.69 16.45
N GLN A 33 23.96 -4.15 15.27
CA GLN A 33 23.84 -2.71 15.05
C GLN A 33 22.67 -2.10 15.84
N CYS A 34 21.59 -2.87 16.02
CA CYS A 34 20.41 -2.42 16.78
C CYS A 34 20.44 -2.78 18.27
N LYS A 35 21.50 -3.42 18.78
CA LYS A 35 21.53 -3.93 20.17
C LYS A 35 21.52 -2.79 21.21
N ASN A 36 22.36 -1.78 21.00
CA ASN A 36 22.57 -0.65 21.90
C ASN A 36 21.92 0.66 21.39
N CYS A 37 20.90 0.55 20.55
CA CYS A 37 20.24 1.71 19.96
C CYS A 37 19.28 2.37 20.99
N PRO A 38 19.34 3.69 21.20
CA PRO A 38 18.51 4.36 22.21
C PRO A 38 17.01 4.31 21.87
N ILE A 39 16.66 4.28 20.58
CA ILE A 39 15.28 4.22 20.10
C ILE A 39 14.78 2.79 19.88
N LYS A 40 15.50 1.76 20.35
CA LYS A 40 15.18 0.34 20.07
C LYS A 40 13.74 -0.02 20.44
N ALA A 41 13.28 0.43 21.62
CA ALA A 41 11.94 0.15 22.12
C ALA A 41 10.82 0.74 21.25
N GLN A 42 11.07 1.88 20.58
CA GLN A 42 10.09 2.52 19.70
C GLN A 42 10.23 2.07 18.23
N CYS A 43 11.45 1.76 17.79
CA CYS A 43 11.75 1.48 16.39
C CYS A 43 11.48 0.01 15.99
N ILE A 44 11.62 -0.93 16.94
CA ILE A 44 11.59 -2.37 16.69
C ILE A 44 10.51 -3.01 17.58
N THR A 45 9.62 -3.80 16.98
CA THR A 45 8.65 -4.60 17.73
C THR A 45 9.38 -5.67 18.55
N SER A 46 8.94 -5.92 19.79
CA SER A 46 9.56 -6.85 20.74
C SER A 46 9.83 -8.28 20.23
N LYS A 47 9.17 -8.70 19.13
CA LYS A 47 9.36 -10.01 18.49
C LYS A 47 10.63 -10.10 17.62
N VAL A 48 11.24 -8.98 17.24
CA VAL A 48 12.41 -8.95 16.34
C VAL A 48 13.53 -8.11 16.95
N ASN A 49 14.77 -8.45 16.64
CA ASN A 49 15.96 -7.76 17.18
C ASN A 49 16.64 -6.83 16.16
N TYR A 50 16.03 -6.65 14.99
CA TYR A 50 16.58 -5.88 13.88
C TYR A 50 15.48 -5.13 13.14
N LYS A 51 15.87 -4.06 12.44
CA LYS A 51 14.97 -3.30 11.58
C LYS A 51 14.93 -3.96 10.20
N GLN A 52 13.72 -4.13 9.67
CA GLN A 52 13.51 -4.66 8.32
C GLN A 52 12.55 -3.77 7.55
N LEU A 53 12.90 -3.44 6.31
CA LEU A 53 12.06 -2.76 5.32
C LEU A 53 11.79 -3.73 4.17
N LYS A 54 10.55 -3.73 3.69
CA LYS A 54 10.11 -4.53 2.54
C LYS A 54 9.56 -3.60 1.48
N HIS A 55 10.14 -3.63 0.29
CA HIS A 55 9.70 -2.83 -0.85
C HIS A 55 9.17 -3.73 -1.94
N SER A 56 7.88 -3.60 -2.25
CA SER A 56 7.28 -4.24 -3.41
C SER A 56 7.84 -3.65 -4.71
N GLU A 57 7.69 -4.38 -5.82
CA GLU A 57 8.08 -3.92 -7.16
C GLU A 57 7.49 -2.55 -7.52
N GLY A 58 6.28 -2.24 -7.03
CA GLY A 58 5.60 -0.97 -7.30
C GLY A 58 5.94 0.19 -6.37
N LYS A 59 6.97 0.09 -5.51
CA LYS A 59 7.24 1.12 -4.49
C LYS A 59 7.38 2.53 -5.05
N GLU A 60 8.04 2.69 -6.20
CA GLU A 60 8.27 4.00 -6.80
C GLU A 60 6.94 4.71 -7.11
N TRP A 61 5.96 3.98 -7.63
CA TRP A 61 4.62 4.50 -7.89
C TRP A 61 3.88 4.88 -6.61
N TYR A 62 4.02 4.09 -5.54
CA TYR A 62 3.45 4.43 -4.24
C TYR A 62 4.09 5.69 -3.64
N ASP A 63 5.41 5.84 -3.74
CA ASP A 63 6.14 7.00 -3.23
C ASP A 63 5.74 8.28 -4.01
N LEU A 64 5.56 8.18 -5.33
CA LEU A 64 5.04 9.27 -6.17
C LEU A 64 3.59 9.64 -5.79
N MET A 65 2.75 8.64 -5.55
CA MET A 65 1.38 8.85 -5.10
C MET A 65 1.35 9.56 -3.73
N ASP A 66 2.14 9.09 -2.76
CA ASP A 66 2.21 9.70 -1.43
C ASP A 66 2.64 11.17 -1.51
N LYS A 67 3.68 11.47 -2.30
CA LYS A 67 4.10 12.85 -2.57
C LYS A 67 2.95 13.69 -3.13
N ARG A 68 2.22 13.18 -4.12
CA ARG A 68 1.07 13.87 -4.72
C ARG A 68 -0.04 14.11 -3.70
N LEU A 69 -0.34 13.12 -2.86
CA LEU A 69 -1.42 13.20 -1.87
C LEU A 69 -1.09 14.14 -0.71
N ARG A 70 0.19 14.34 -0.37
CA ARG A 70 0.62 15.29 0.67
C ARG A 70 0.45 16.75 0.28
N THR A 71 0.35 17.06 -1.02
CA THR A 71 0.09 18.43 -1.51
C THR A 71 -1.26 18.96 -1.05
N SER A 72 -1.41 20.28 -0.93
CA SER A 72 -2.69 20.92 -0.58
C SER A 72 -3.80 20.53 -1.57
N TYR A 73 -3.51 20.55 -2.86
CA TYR A 73 -4.40 20.12 -3.93
C TYR A 73 -4.79 18.64 -3.80
N GLY A 74 -3.81 17.75 -3.56
CA GLY A 74 -4.05 16.32 -3.35
C GLY A 74 -5.02 16.06 -2.19
N ARG A 75 -4.83 16.74 -1.05
CA ARG A 75 -5.73 16.63 0.10
C ARG A 75 -7.15 17.10 -0.23
N GLN A 76 -7.29 18.23 -0.94
CA GLN A 76 -8.61 18.72 -1.36
C GLN A 76 -9.32 17.73 -2.29
N MET A 77 -8.60 17.15 -3.25
CA MET A 77 -9.16 16.18 -4.18
C MET A 77 -9.55 14.87 -3.51
N VAL A 78 -8.78 14.41 -2.52
CA VAL A 78 -9.18 13.26 -1.69
C VAL A 78 -10.45 13.56 -0.90
N ALA A 79 -10.58 14.75 -0.31
CA ALA A 79 -11.77 15.14 0.42
C ALA A 79 -13.02 15.14 -0.49
N LYS A 80 -12.92 15.71 -1.70
CA LYS A 80 -13.99 15.69 -2.70
C LYS A 80 -14.35 14.26 -3.13
N ARG A 81 -13.34 13.41 -3.39
CA ARG A 81 -13.56 12.01 -3.77
C ARG A 81 -14.30 11.23 -2.68
N LYS A 82 -13.92 11.43 -1.41
CA LYS A 82 -14.60 10.82 -0.25
C LYS A 82 -16.06 11.23 -0.12
N ALA A 83 -16.41 12.46 -0.48
CA ALA A 83 -17.78 12.95 -0.39
C ALA A 83 -18.66 12.54 -1.57
N ILE A 84 -18.09 12.40 -2.77
CA ILE A 84 -18.88 12.23 -4.01
C ILE A 84 -18.76 10.80 -4.56
N VAL A 85 -17.53 10.35 -4.81
CA VAL A 85 -17.27 9.13 -5.59
C VAL A 85 -17.33 7.88 -4.72
N GLU A 86 -16.71 7.91 -3.53
CA GLU A 86 -16.69 6.74 -2.64
C GLU A 86 -18.10 6.32 -2.17
N PRO A 87 -19.04 7.23 -1.83
CA PRO A 87 -20.40 6.83 -1.47
C PRO A 87 -21.16 6.20 -2.64
N ALA A 88 -21.02 6.77 -3.84
CA ALA A 88 -21.63 6.20 -5.05
C ALA A 88 -21.08 4.79 -5.34
N LEU A 89 -19.76 4.60 -5.29
CA LEU A 89 -19.14 3.28 -5.46
C LEU A 89 -19.55 2.30 -4.36
N GLY A 90 -19.64 2.78 -3.11
CA GLY A 90 -20.13 1.99 -1.98
C GLY A 90 -21.55 1.49 -2.22
N ASN A 91 -22.45 2.37 -2.65
CA ASN A 91 -23.83 2.01 -2.98
C ASN A 91 -23.88 0.97 -4.11
N LEU A 92 -23.13 1.19 -5.19
CA LEU A 92 -23.06 0.26 -6.32
C LEU A 92 -22.62 -1.14 -5.87
N LEU A 93 -21.52 -1.22 -5.12
CA LEU A 93 -20.93 -2.50 -4.71
C LEU A 93 -21.78 -3.22 -3.65
N HIS A 94 -22.36 -2.50 -2.70
CA HIS A 94 -23.00 -3.10 -1.52
C HIS A 94 -24.53 -3.19 -1.62
N HIS A 95 -25.19 -2.18 -2.20
CA HIS A 95 -26.65 -2.15 -2.33
C HIS A 95 -27.10 -2.68 -3.70
N ASN A 96 -26.47 -2.23 -4.77
CA ASN A 96 -26.84 -2.61 -6.15
C ASN A 96 -26.14 -3.89 -6.64
N GLY A 97 -25.55 -4.68 -5.74
CA GLY A 97 -25.05 -6.03 -6.04
C GLY A 97 -23.81 -6.10 -6.96
N MET A 98 -23.11 -5.00 -7.21
CA MET A 98 -22.02 -4.95 -8.20
C MET A 98 -20.68 -5.59 -7.76
N LYS A 99 -20.62 -6.23 -6.58
CA LYS A 99 -19.43 -6.98 -6.16
C LYS A 99 -19.07 -8.11 -7.13
N LYS A 100 -20.06 -8.72 -7.77
CA LYS A 100 -19.85 -9.80 -8.74
C LYS A 100 -20.90 -9.76 -9.83
N VAL A 101 -20.46 -9.77 -11.08
CA VAL A 101 -21.34 -9.88 -12.24
C VAL A 101 -21.46 -11.36 -12.61
N TYR A 102 -22.67 -11.92 -12.52
CA TYR A 102 -22.95 -13.32 -12.85
C TYR A 102 -23.27 -13.55 -14.34
N ALA A 103 -23.45 -12.47 -15.10
CA ALA A 103 -23.72 -12.52 -16.53
C ALA A 103 -22.49 -12.99 -17.33
N ARG A 104 -22.71 -13.84 -18.33
CA ARG A 104 -21.68 -14.29 -19.27
C ARG A 104 -21.74 -13.46 -20.55
N GLY A 105 -20.58 -12.98 -21.01
CA GLY A 105 -20.47 -12.14 -22.21
C GLY A 105 -20.58 -10.63 -21.92
N ILE A 106 -19.85 -9.83 -22.71
CA ILE A 106 -19.68 -8.39 -22.47
C ILE A 106 -20.99 -7.60 -22.56
N GLN A 107 -21.88 -7.98 -23.47
CA GLN A 107 -23.17 -7.30 -23.66
C GLN A 107 -24.09 -7.48 -22.44
N ALA A 108 -24.14 -8.69 -21.87
CA ALA A 108 -24.96 -8.98 -20.70
C ALA A 108 -24.38 -8.34 -19.43
N ALA A 109 -23.04 -8.32 -19.29
CA ALA A 109 -22.38 -7.59 -18.22
C ALA A 109 -22.66 -6.08 -18.28
N ASN A 110 -22.62 -5.48 -19.48
CA ASN A 110 -22.95 -4.06 -19.65
C ASN A 110 -24.39 -3.75 -19.23
N LYS A 111 -25.37 -4.58 -19.60
CA LYS A 111 -26.77 -4.41 -19.17
C LYS A 111 -26.90 -4.42 -17.64
N HIS A 112 -26.23 -5.36 -16.98
CA HIS A 112 -26.23 -5.45 -15.52
C HIS A 112 -25.64 -4.19 -14.87
N VAL A 113 -24.51 -3.69 -15.38
CA VAL A 113 -23.88 -2.47 -14.87
C VAL A 113 -24.78 -1.25 -15.05
N MET A 114 -25.40 -1.10 -16.23
CA MET A 114 -26.28 0.03 -16.53
C MET A 114 -27.50 0.05 -15.59
N LEU A 115 -28.12 -1.10 -15.36
CA LEU A 115 -29.24 -1.22 -14.42
C LEU A 115 -28.83 -0.93 -12.98
N ALA A 116 -27.66 -1.40 -12.57
CA ALA A 116 -27.14 -1.14 -11.22
C ALA A 116 -26.71 0.32 -11.01
N SER A 117 -26.47 1.08 -12.07
CA SER A 117 -26.06 2.48 -12.02
C SER A 117 -27.20 3.50 -12.05
N MET A 118 -28.43 3.04 -12.28
CA MET A 118 -29.65 3.85 -12.16
C MET A 118 -30.04 4.03 -10.71
#